data_AF-B6Q537-F1
#
_entry.id   AF-B6Q537-F1
#
_cell.length_a   1.000
_cell.length_b   1.000
_cell.length_c   1.000
_cell.angle_alpha   90.00
_cell.angle_beta   90.00
_cell.angle_gamma   90.00
#
_symmetry.space_group_name_H-M   'P 1'
#
loop_
_entity.id
_entity.type
_entity.pdbx_description
1 polymer ?
#
loop_
_entity_poly.entity_id
_entity_poly.type
_entity_poly.pdbx_seq_one_letter_code
_entity_poly.pdbx_strand_id
1 'polypeptide(L)'
;MSPRTKHVNSEPPKLGVQKAAVLAGGFLSGAMMNIAMISVPVFMDTNKTATHMVAQWSRTYDYGHIILPGICIGACGLYVFSALRSQKNWRRYAIAGLTTLSLVPFTWIVMTPTNNTLFALEAGGNVSDMELVQGLIVRWSLMHAVRSLLPLIGSIVGFSGIMLDS
;
A
#
# COMPACT_ATOMS: atom_id res chain seq x y z
N MET A 1 -34.22 -40.11 -2.10
CA MET A 1 -33.84 -39.18 -3.19
C MET A 1 -34.76 -37.97 -3.09
N SER A 2 -34.39 -36.76 -2.69
CA SER A 2 -33.14 -36.08 -2.29
C SER A 2 -33.52 -35.02 -1.23
N PRO A 3 -32.69 -34.72 -0.21
CA PRO A 3 -32.95 -33.62 0.72
C PRO A 3 -32.82 -32.28 0.00
N ARG A 4 -33.88 -31.46 0.06
CA ARG A 4 -33.88 -30.08 -0.45
C ARG A 4 -32.91 -29.26 0.39
N THR A 5 -31.69 -29.07 -0.10
CA THR A 5 -30.71 -28.15 0.47
C THR A 5 -31.35 -26.77 0.56
N LYS A 6 -31.59 -26.31 1.79
CA LYS A 6 -31.88 -24.90 2.05
C LYS A 6 -30.67 -24.12 1.56
N HIS A 7 -30.77 -23.52 0.39
CA HIS A 7 -29.88 -22.44 0.00
C HIS A 7 -30.01 -21.40 1.12
N VAL A 8 -28.94 -21.25 1.90
CA VAL A 8 -28.81 -20.15 2.85
C VAL A 8 -28.92 -18.90 2.00
N ASN A 9 -30.07 -18.24 2.07
CA ASN A 9 -30.27 -16.89 1.58
C ASN A 9 -29.34 -16.01 2.40
N SER A 10 -28.08 -15.92 2.00
CA SER A 10 -27.17 -14.93 2.53
C SER A 10 -27.73 -13.58 2.10
N GLU A 11 -28.31 -12.84 3.05
CA GLU A 11 -28.65 -11.45 2.82
C GLU A 11 -27.43 -10.76 2.18
N PRO A 12 -27.60 -10.01 1.09
CA PRO A 12 -26.51 -9.25 0.52
C PRO A 12 -25.95 -8.34 1.62
N PRO A 13 -24.63 -8.09 1.68
CA PRO A 13 -24.08 -7.14 2.64
C PRO A 13 -24.74 -5.79 2.37
N LYS A 14 -25.68 -5.38 3.21
CA LYS A 14 -26.45 -4.15 3.03
C LYS A 14 -25.47 -2.99 3.29
N LEU A 15 -24.98 -2.38 2.21
CA LEU A 15 -24.34 -1.05 2.15
C LEU A 15 -22.88 -0.84 2.62
N GLY A 16 -22.22 -1.76 3.34
CA GLY A 16 -20.93 -1.44 4.01
C GLY A 16 -19.62 -1.76 3.26
N VAL A 17 -19.49 -2.96 2.68
CA VAL A 17 -18.16 -3.55 2.44
C VAL A 17 -17.42 -2.95 1.25
N GLN A 18 -18.08 -2.70 0.11
CA GLN A 18 -17.40 -2.13 -1.06
C GLN A 18 -16.91 -0.71 -0.77
N LYS A 19 -17.73 0.10 -0.07
CA LYS A 19 -17.36 1.44 0.37
C LYS A 19 -16.20 1.39 1.36
N ALA A 20 -16.23 0.47 2.32
CA ALA A 20 -15.11 0.26 3.24
C ALA A 20 -13.82 -0.14 2.50
N ALA A 21 -13.90 -0.98 1.46
CA ALA A 21 -12.74 -1.36 0.64
C ALA A 21 -12.13 -0.14 -0.07
N VAL A 22 -12.96 0.71 -0.69
CA VAL A 22 -12.53 1.94 -1.35
C VAL A 22 -11.89 2.91 -0.37
N LEU A 23 -12.50 3.12 0.80
CA LEU A 23 -11.98 3.99 1.85
C LEU A 23 -10.66 3.45 2.43
N ALA A 24 -10.56 2.14 2.67
CA ALA A 24 -9.33 1.51 3.16
C ALA A 24 -8.18 1.65 2.16
N GLY A 25 -8.44 1.44 0.86
CA GLY A 25 -7.43 1.65 -0.19
C GLY A 25 -7.01 3.12 -0.32
N GLY A 26 -7.96 4.06 -0.21
CA GLY A 26 -7.67 5.49 -0.26
C GLY A 26 -6.85 5.95 0.95
N PHE A 27 -7.23 5.48 2.15
CA PHE A 27 -6.50 5.71 3.38
C PHE A 27 -5.07 5.16 3.31
N LEU A 28 -4.91 3.91 2.83
CA LEU A 28 -3.60 3.29 2.62
C LEU A 28 -2.73 4.14 1.69
N SER A 29 -3.27 4.56 0.56
CA SER A 29 -2.56 5.42 -0.39
C SER A 29 -2.13 6.75 0.25
N GLY A 30 -3.05 7.42 0.97
CA GLY A 30 -2.77 8.67 1.65
C GLY A 30 -1.68 8.53 2.72
N ALA A 31 -1.76 7.49 3.55
CA ALA A 31 -0.75 7.19 4.58
C ALA A 31 0.64 6.93 3.96
N MET A 32 0.69 6.20 2.84
CA MET A 32 1.93 5.97 2.09
C MET A 32 2.46 7.26 1.48
N MET A 33 1.60 8.08 0.87
CA MET A 33 2.00 9.31 0.22
C MET A 33 2.54 10.35 1.21
N ASN A 34 1.99 10.39 2.43
CA ASN A 34 2.51 11.21 3.52
C ASN A 34 4.01 10.95 3.79
N ILE A 35 4.46 9.69 3.70
CA ILE A 35 5.87 9.35 3.89
C ILE A 35 6.74 10.05 2.85
N ALA A 36 6.33 10.00 1.58
CA ALA A 36 7.10 10.61 0.49
C ALA A 36 7.04 12.15 0.48
N MET A 37 5.88 12.73 0.79
CA MET A 37 5.65 14.18 0.67
C MET A 37 6.00 14.98 1.91
N ILE A 38 5.93 14.38 3.10
CA ILE A 38 6.12 15.10 4.37
C ILE A 38 7.29 14.48 5.14
N SER A 39 7.23 13.18 5.45
CA SER A 39 8.27 12.57 6.29
C SER A 39 9.65 12.65 5.64
N VAL A 40 9.75 12.41 4.34
CA VAL A 40 11.02 12.47 3.60
C VAL A 40 11.64 13.87 3.63
N PRO A 41 10.96 14.95 3.18
CA PRO A 41 11.52 16.29 3.30
C PRO A 41 11.91 16.65 4.73
N VAL A 42 11.11 16.28 5.73
CA VAL A 42 11.41 16.59 7.14
C VAL A 42 12.75 15.99 7.57
N PHE A 43 13.03 14.71 7.29
CA PHE A 43 14.33 14.15 7.68
C PHE A 43 15.47 14.67 6.79
N MET A 44 15.20 15.07 5.55
CA MET A 44 16.23 15.65 4.67
C MET A 44 16.69 17.01 5.19
N ASP A 45 15.77 17.83 5.70
CA ASP A 45 16.06 19.18 6.21
C ASP A 45 16.64 19.17 7.64
N THR A 46 16.21 18.22 8.46
CA THR A 46 16.53 18.21 9.89
C THR A 46 17.82 17.46 10.24
N ASN A 47 18.18 16.40 9.50
CA ASN A 47 19.41 15.65 9.80
C ASN A 47 20.66 16.42 9.37
N LYS A 48 21.67 16.40 10.25
CA LYS A 48 22.98 17.03 10.00
C LYS A 48 24.09 16.02 9.68
N THR A 49 23.85 14.73 9.88
CA THR A 49 24.81 13.67 9.56
C THR A 49 24.14 12.57 8.73
N ALA A 50 24.92 11.94 7.85
CA ALA A 50 24.42 10.90 6.97
C ALA A 50 24.00 9.65 7.76
N THR A 51 24.73 9.30 8.83
CA THR A 51 24.35 8.23 9.78
C THR A 51 22.96 8.46 10.38
N HIS A 52 22.66 9.66 10.90
CA HIS A 52 21.33 9.91 11.47
C HIS A 52 20.23 9.89 10.41
N MET A 53 20.52 10.39 9.20
CA MET A 53 19.56 10.39 8.10
C MET A 53 19.19 8.98 7.64
N VAL A 54 20.18 8.10 7.42
CA VAL A 54 19.92 6.71 7.03
C VAL A 54 19.22 5.93 8.14
N ALA A 55 19.55 6.20 9.42
CA ALA A 55 18.86 5.59 10.55
C ALA A 55 17.39 6.04 10.65
N GLN A 56 17.08 7.32 10.42
CA GLN A 56 15.70 7.80 10.40
C GLN A 56 14.90 7.22 9.22
N TRP A 57 15.51 7.10 8.04
CA TRP A 57 14.91 6.39 6.93
C TRP A 57 14.61 4.92 7.29
N SER A 58 15.57 4.22 7.90
CA SER A 58 15.44 2.81 8.32
C SER A 58 14.25 2.64 9.28
N ARG A 59 14.14 3.50 10.31
CA ARG A 59 13.00 3.48 11.24
C ARG A 59 11.67 3.80 10.55
N THR A 60 11.66 4.75 9.62
CA THR A 60 10.44 5.07 8.85
C THR A 60 10.00 3.87 8.01
N TYR A 61 10.96 3.18 7.38
CA TYR A 61 10.70 1.94 6.65
C TYR A 61 10.12 0.87 7.57
N ASP A 62 10.73 0.61 8.74
CA ASP A 62 10.30 -0.41 9.69
C ASP A 62 8.84 -0.22 10.11
N TYR A 63 8.46 0.98 10.55
CA TYR A 63 7.09 1.27 10.93
C TYR A 63 6.12 1.10 9.76
N GLY A 64 6.50 1.57 8.56
CA GLY A 64 5.71 1.39 7.35
C GLY A 64 5.52 -0.09 6.98
N HIS A 65 6.58 -0.89 7.09
CA HIS A 65 6.57 -2.32 6.77
C HIS A 65 5.74 -3.13 7.76
N ILE A 66 5.63 -2.70 9.02
CA ILE A 66 4.78 -3.35 10.03
C ILE A 66 3.30 -2.99 9.83
N ILE A 67 2.99 -1.71 9.61
CA ILE A 67 1.61 -1.20 9.65
C ILE A 67 0.90 -1.36 8.30
N LEU A 68 1.53 -0.93 7.21
CA LEU A 68 0.87 -0.75 5.92
C LEU A 68 0.45 -2.07 5.25
N PRO A 69 1.21 -3.19 5.34
CA PRO A 69 0.77 -4.48 4.81
C PRO A 69 -0.52 -4.99 5.46
N GLY A 70 -0.73 -4.74 6.76
CA GLY A 70 -1.98 -5.11 7.44
C GLY A 70 -3.20 -4.42 6.83
N ILE A 71 -3.09 -3.11 6.57
CA ILE A 71 -4.14 -2.33 5.90
C ILE A 71 -4.34 -2.82 4.46
N CYS A 72 -3.26 -3.10 3.73
CA CYS A 72 -3.31 -3.65 2.37
C CYS A 72 -4.07 -4.98 2.31
N ILE A 73 -3.73 -5.93 3.20
CA ILE A 73 -4.39 -7.23 3.29
C ILE A 73 -5.87 -7.04 3.64
N GLY A 74 -6.19 -6.16 4.58
CA GLY A 74 -7.57 -5.82 4.94
C GLY A 74 -8.36 -5.29 3.73
N ALA A 75 -7.83 -4.29 3.02
CA ALA A 75 -8.46 -3.73 1.83
C ALA A 75 -8.66 -4.79 0.73
N CYS A 76 -7.63 -5.62 0.46
CA CYS A 76 -7.71 -6.70 -0.51
C CYS A 76 -8.77 -7.74 -0.12
N GLY A 77 -8.86 -8.11 1.16
CA GLY A 77 -9.88 -9.02 1.67
C GLY A 77 -11.30 -8.49 1.45
N LEU A 78 -11.53 -7.19 1.68
CA LEU A 78 -12.82 -6.55 1.40
C LEU A 78 -13.14 -6.54 -0.11
N TYR A 79 -12.15 -6.33 -0.97
CA TYR A 79 -12.32 -6.41 -2.43
C TYR A 79 -12.64 -7.83 -2.90
N VAL A 80 -11.93 -8.85 -2.38
CA VAL A 80 -12.20 -10.26 -2.69
C VAL A 80 -13.61 -10.63 -2.24
N PHE A 81 -14.02 -10.26 -1.03
CA PHE A 81 -15.37 -10.49 -0.55
C PHE A 81 -16.42 -9.81 -1.44
N SER A 82 -16.16 -8.57 -1.86
CA SER A 82 -17.04 -7.83 -2.79
C SER A 82 -17.14 -8.52 -4.15
N ALA A 83 -16.03 -9.04 -4.67
CA ALA A 83 -15.99 -9.77 -5.93
C ALA A 83 -16.80 -11.08 -5.86
N LEU A 84 -16.67 -11.84 -4.78
CA LEU A 84 -17.41 -13.10 -4.60
C LEU A 84 -18.93 -12.90 -4.45
N ARG A 85 -19.36 -11.71 -4.03
CA ARG A 85 -20.78 -11.39 -3.77
C ARG A 85 -21.46 -10.62 -4.89
N SER A 86 -20.70 -9.93 -5.76
CA SER A 86 -21.25 -9.20 -6.90
C SER A 86 -21.44 -10.12 -8.11
N GLN A 87 -22.65 -10.17 -8.68
CA GLN A 87 -22.90 -10.93 -9.92
C GLN A 87 -22.50 -10.13 -11.17
N LYS A 88 -22.64 -8.79 -11.12
CA LYS A 88 -22.52 -7.90 -12.28
C LYS A 88 -21.12 -7.31 -12.43
N ASN A 89 -20.50 -6.88 -11.33
CA ASN A 89 -19.27 -6.08 -11.34
C ASN A 89 -18.08 -6.75 -10.61
N TRP A 90 -18.13 -8.07 -10.39
CA TRP A 90 -17.07 -8.81 -9.68
C TRP A 90 -15.67 -8.57 -10.25
N ARG A 91 -15.54 -8.44 -11.59
CA ARG A 91 -14.26 -8.20 -12.27
C ARG A 91 -13.61 -6.91 -11.80
N ARG A 92 -14.39 -5.84 -11.56
CA ARG A 92 -13.87 -4.55 -11.10
C ARG A 92 -13.32 -4.65 -9.69
N TYR A 93 -14.04 -5.33 -8.79
CA TYR A 93 -13.56 -5.56 -7.43
C TYR A 93 -12.33 -6.47 -7.40
N ALA A 94 -12.28 -7.50 -8.25
CA ALA A 94 -11.10 -8.35 -8.41
C ALA A 94 -9.89 -7.55 -8.91
N ILE A 95 -10.05 -6.72 -9.95
CA ILE A 95 -8.99 -5.84 -10.47
C ILE A 95 -8.55 -4.86 -9.38
N ALA A 96 -9.48 -4.22 -8.67
CA ALA A 96 -9.16 -3.29 -7.58
C ALA A 96 -8.30 -3.94 -6.49
N GLY A 97 -8.68 -5.15 -6.06
CA GLY A 97 -7.92 -5.94 -5.10
C GLY A 97 -6.53 -6.33 -5.63
N LEU A 98 -6.43 -6.82 -6.86
CA LEU A 98 -5.16 -7.20 -7.49
C LEU A 98 -4.23 -6.00 -7.67
N THR A 99 -4.74 -4.86 -8.12
CA THR A 99 -3.96 -3.62 -8.25
C THR A 99 -3.48 -3.14 -6.89
N THR A 100 -4.32 -3.19 -5.85
CA THR A 100 -3.90 -2.85 -4.49
C THR A 100 -2.80 -3.79 -4.00
N LEU A 101 -2.98 -5.10 -4.17
CA LEU A 101 -2.01 -6.12 -3.75
C LEU A 101 -0.67 -6.01 -4.50
N SER A 102 -0.68 -5.50 -5.73
CA SER A 102 0.51 -5.36 -6.57
C SER A 102 1.59 -4.44 -5.98
N LEU A 103 1.28 -3.67 -4.94
CA LEU A 103 2.29 -2.91 -4.19
C LEU A 103 3.35 -3.83 -3.54
N VAL A 104 3.01 -5.08 -3.24
CA VAL A 104 3.94 -6.08 -2.67
C VAL A 104 5.01 -6.48 -3.70
N PRO A 105 4.66 -7.03 -4.88
CA PRO A 105 5.67 -7.33 -5.90
C PRO A 105 6.40 -6.08 -6.40
N PHE A 106 5.76 -4.90 -6.46
CA PHE A 106 6.46 -3.65 -6.76
C PHE A 106 7.59 -3.39 -5.76
N THR A 107 7.34 -3.58 -4.46
CA THR A 107 8.36 -3.39 -3.43
C THR A 107 9.53 -4.36 -3.65
N TRP A 108 9.24 -5.64 -3.84
CA TRP A 108 10.26 -6.68 -3.97
C TRP A 108 11.10 -6.57 -5.24
N ILE A 109 10.50 -6.16 -6.35
CA ILE A 109 11.19 -6.12 -7.64
C ILE A 109 11.87 -4.77 -7.86
N VAL A 110 11.18 -3.66 -7.54
CA VAL A 110 11.62 -2.31 -7.92
C VAL A 110 12.41 -1.63 -6.79
N MET A 111 11.94 -1.77 -5.53
CA MET A 111 12.52 -1.01 -4.41
C MET A 111 13.64 -1.75 -3.68
N THR A 112 13.66 -3.09 -3.71
CA THR A 112 14.65 -3.92 -2.99
C THR A 112 16.11 -3.50 -3.20
N PRO A 113 16.59 -3.21 -4.43
CA PRO A 113 17.99 -2.83 -4.60
C PRO A 113 18.38 -1.59 -3.77
N THR A 114 17.55 -0.54 -3.84
CA THR A 114 17.78 0.70 -3.07
C THR A 114 17.59 0.47 -1.57
N ASN A 115 16.59 -0.32 -1.16
CA ASN A 115 16.38 -0.67 0.25
C ASN A 115 17.62 -1.38 0.82
N ASN A 116 18.16 -2.37 0.11
CA ASN A 116 19.32 -3.14 0.54
C ASN A 116 20.56 -2.26 0.69
N THR A 117 20.79 -1.33 -0.24
CA THR A 117 21.90 -0.37 -0.12
C THR A 117 21.75 0.51 1.11
N LEU A 118 20.56 1.07 1.36
CA LEU A 118 20.32 1.92 2.53
C LEU A 118 20.43 1.15 3.85
N PHE A 119 19.94 -0.10 3.91
CA PHE A 119 20.12 -0.96 5.08
C PHE A 119 21.58 -1.34 5.32
N ALA A 120 22.35 -1.60 4.27
CA ALA A 120 23.77 -1.89 4.40
C ALA A 120 24.55 -0.67 4.95
N LEU A 121 24.18 0.53 4.51
CA LEU A 121 24.75 1.78 5.03
C LEU A 121 24.40 1.99 6.51
N GLU A 122 23.15 1.73 6.90
CA GLU A 122 22.71 1.83 8.30
C GLU A 122 23.44 0.84 9.21
N ALA A 123 23.54 -0.43 8.78
CA ALA A 123 24.25 -1.47 9.51
C ALA A 123 25.76 -1.18 9.67
N GLY A 124 26.35 -0.40 8.75
CA GLY A 124 27.74 0.03 8.81
C GLY A 124 28.03 1.09 9.88
N GLY A 125 27.02 1.79 10.40
CA GLY A 125 27.09 2.69 11.56
C GLY A 125 27.84 4.03 11.37
N ASN A 126 28.80 4.12 10.45
CA ASN A 126 29.60 5.33 10.20
C ASN A 126 29.55 5.74 8.72
N VAL A 127 28.43 6.34 8.31
CA VAL A 127 28.26 6.89 6.97
C VAL A 127 28.69 8.35 6.96
N SER A 128 29.70 8.68 6.15
CA SER A 128 30.19 10.05 5.98
C SER A 128 29.63 10.73 4.72
N ASP A 129 29.24 9.95 3.72
CA ASP A 129 28.78 10.47 2.43
C ASP A 129 27.30 10.88 2.50
N MET A 130 27.06 12.16 2.75
CA MET A 130 25.73 12.74 2.81
C MET A 130 25.04 12.75 1.45
N GLU A 131 25.76 13.11 0.38
CA GLU A 131 25.17 13.23 -0.96
C GLU A 131 24.68 11.87 -1.47
N LEU A 132 25.45 10.80 -1.22
CA LEU A 132 25.03 9.44 -1.52
C LEU A 132 23.74 9.07 -0.80
N VAL A 133 23.67 9.30 0.52
CA VAL A 133 22.47 8.97 1.32
C VAL A 133 21.26 9.75 0.85
N GLN A 134 21.41 11.06 0.65
CA GLN A 134 20.35 11.92 0.12
C GLN A 134 19.85 11.44 -1.25
N GLY A 135 20.76 11.15 -2.18
CA GLY A 135 20.41 10.65 -3.51
C GLY A 135 19.66 9.32 -3.48
N LEU A 136 20.09 8.38 -2.62
CA LEU A 136 19.41 7.10 -2.43
C LEU A 136 18.00 7.28 -1.84
N ILE A 137 17.85 8.15 -0.84
CA ILE A 137 16.55 8.38 -0.21
C ILE A 137 15.60 9.14 -1.14
N VAL A 138 16.08 10.11 -1.93
CA VAL A 138 15.26 10.78 -2.96
C VAL A 138 14.77 9.76 -3.98
N ARG A 139 15.67 8.90 -4.49
CA ARG A 139 15.29 7.81 -5.41
C ARG A 139 14.26 6.87 -4.78
N TRP A 140 14.47 6.49 -3.52
CA TRP A 140 13.53 5.66 -2.77
C TRP A 140 12.16 6.34 -2.63
N SER A 141 12.13 7.63 -2.30
CA SER A 141 10.91 8.41 -2.13
C SER A 141 10.09 8.48 -3.42
N LEU A 142 10.74 8.69 -4.57
CA LEU A 142 10.09 8.68 -5.88
C LEU A 142 9.44 7.31 -6.17
N MET A 143 10.16 6.21 -5.96
CA MET A 143 9.60 4.87 -6.14
C MET A 143 8.45 4.59 -5.14
N HIS A 144 8.57 5.08 -3.90
CA HIS A 144 7.53 4.95 -2.89
C HIS A 144 6.26 5.73 -3.25
N ALA A 145 6.41 6.93 -3.83
CA ALA A 145 5.30 7.72 -4.33
C ALA A 145 4.60 7.03 -5.51
N VAL A 146 5.35 6.42 -6.44
CA VAL A 146 4.75 5.58 -7.50
C VAL A 146 4.00 4.39 -6.89
N ARG A 147 4.59 3.74 -5.90
CA ARG A 147 3.97 2.60 -5.21
C ARG A 147 2.67 2.97 -4.51
N SER A 148 2.56 4.17 -3.95
CA SER A 148 1.33 4.62 -3.27
C SER A 148 0.17 4.89 -4.23
N LEU A 149 0.44 5.02 -5.54
CA LEU A 149 -0.62 5.13 -6.55
C LEU A 149 -1.37 3.80 -6.77
N LEU A 150 -0.77 2.66 -6.47
CA LEU A 150 -1.38 1.35 -6.67
C LEU A 150 -2.68 1.17 -5.84
N PRO A 151 -2.69 1.38 -4.51
CA PRO A 151 -3.93 1.37 -3.74
C PRO A 151 -4.91 2.48 -4.14
N LEU A 152 -4.43 3.63 -4.64
CA LEU A 152 -5.30 4.70 -5.14
C LEU A 152 -6.04 4.27 -6.42
N ILE A 153 -5.33 3.71 -7.39
CA ILE A 153 -5.91 3.16 -8.62
C ILE A 153 -6.89 2.05 -8.26
N GLY A 154 -6.52 1.18 -7.30
CA GLY A 154 -7.42 0.17 -6.75
C GLY A 154 -8.73 0.78 -6.22
N SER A 155 -8.64 1.83 -5.41
CA SER A 155 -9.81 2.57 -4.91
C SER A 155 -10.66 3.22 -6.00
N ILE A 156 -10.05 3.80 -7.03
CA ILE A 156 -10.78 4.38 -8.17
C ILE A 156 -11.52 3.29 -8.94
N VAL A 157 -10.87 2.16 -9.22
CA VAL A 157 -11.49 1.02 -9.90
C VAL A 157 -12.63 0.43 -9.06
N GLY A 158 -12.41 0.25 -7.75
CA GLY A 158 -13.42 -0.22 -6.80
C GLY A 158 -14.63 0.71 -6.72
N PHE A 159 -14.39 2.02 -6.67
CA PHE A 159 -15.44 3.04 -6.68
C PHE A 159 -16.27 2.99 -7.96
N SER A 160 -15.63 2.80 -9.12
CA SER A 160 -16.35 2.60 -10.38
C SER A 160 -17.28 1.38 -10.37
N GLY A 161 -16.92 0.32 -9.62
CA GLY A 161 -17.77 -0.85 -9.41
C GLY A 161 -19.03 -0.51 -8.63
N ILE A 162 -18.91 0.31 -7.58
CA ILE A 162 -20.04 0.77 -6.77
C ILE A 162 -21.02 1.58 -7.62
N MET A 163 -20.52 2.52 -8.42
CA MET A 163 -21.34 3.38 -9.28
C MET A 163 -22.15 2.59 -10.32
N LEU A 164 -21.70 1.40 -10.72
CA LEU A 164 -22.36 0.55 -11.73
C LEU A 164 -23.23 -0.57 -11.13
N ASP A 165 -23.09 -0.79 -9.82
CA ASP A 165 -23.98 -1.62 -8.99
C ASP A 165 -25.17 -0.82 -8.43
N SER A 166 -25.10 0.53 -8.52
CA SER A 166 -26.15 1.47 -8.06
C SER A 166 -27.36 1.53 -9.00
#